data_AF-A0A7W2FW82-F1
#
_entry.id   AF-A0A7W2FW82-F1
#
_cell.length_a   1.000
_cell.length_b   1.000
_cell.length_c   1.000
_cell.angle_alpha   90.00
_cell.angle_beta   90.00
_cell.angle_gamma   90.00
#
_symmetry.space_group_name_H-M   'P 1'
#
loop_
_entity.id
_entity.type
_entity.pdbx_description
1 polymer ?
#
loop_
_entity_poly.entity_id
_entity_poly.type
_entity_poly.pdbx_seq_one_letter_code
_entity_poly.pdbx_strand_id
1 'polypeptide(L)'
;MAYITKAVYNKLTNSRGTQKVEVPPDLYNEIIYHFGVDRVLSSHEFNMLGEHIKILQGLTATSIETKYLHPKKDMLLYVFEHPGAYKYHLFENCKYLNNDFNNYKIPDEVSDRGIELVNEYRNWFIKNEFDKVEGSERVAKITFKYNTSFAPLHKLPRLSGDYKLIINIKNSTYEISKQFYSLMNVQDKIRKFVKDYRTNFNNRTIFNLMEFSYYENDPKYIIEQKVSELTSDVFIKNYGYEKLMNDFRKANQIKYLIMKELKLFINFRCGFVSNNFSKDVLESCGLVCCKACLDRFENPI
;
A
#
# COMPACT_ATOMS: atom_id res chain seq x y z
N MET A 1 12.14 -11.81 17.72
CA MET A 1 10.87 -11.62 16.99
C MET A 1 10.67 -10.14 16.73
N ALA A 2 10.14 -9.80 15.55
CA ALA A 2 9.93 -8.43 15.12
C ALA A 2 8.56 -8.26 14.44
N TYR A 3 8.04 -7.03 14.54
CA TYR A 3 6.73 -6.57 14.12
C TYR A 3 6.90 -5.45 13.09
N ILE A 4 6.08 -5.38 12.04
CA ILE A 4 6.15 -4.34 11.01
C ILE A 4 4.77 -3.76 10.72
N THR A 5 4.65 -2.48 10.42
CA THR A 5 3.34 -1.90 10.09
C THR A 5 2.78 -2.48 8.78
N LYS A 6 1.45 -2.45 8.59
CA LYS A 6 0.82 -2.87 7.32
C LYS A 6 1.37 -2.11 6.11
N ALA A 7 1.75 -0.85 6.27
CA ALA A 7 2.37 -0.08 5.19
C ALA A 7 3.72 -0.66 4.77
N VAL A 8 4.56 -1.06 5.72
CA VAL A 8 5.86 -1.71 5.47
C VAL A 8 5.65 -3.09 4.88
N TYR A 9 4.73 -3.87 5.46
CA TYR A 9 4.36 -5.19 4.96
C TYR A 9 3.92 -5.17 3.50
N ASN A 10 2.98 -4.26 3.16
CA ASN A 10 2.50 -4.11 1.80
C ASN A 10 3.64 -3.74 0.83
N LYS A 11 4.63 -2.94 1.25
CA LYS A 11 5.78 -2.61 0.40
C LYS A 11 6.70 -3.81 0.17
N LEU A 12 6.86 -4.68 1.16
CA LEU A 12 7.62 -5.94 1.02
C LEU A 12 6.89 -6.97 0.13
N THR A 13 5.55 -6.98 0.16
CA THR A 13 4.73 -7.96 -0.61
C THR A 13 4.30 -7.46 -1.99
N ASN A 14 4.24 -6.15 -2.22
CA ASN A 14 3.70 -5.55 -3.45
C ASN A 14 4.79 -4.89 -4.31
N SER A 15 6.08 -5.03 -3.98
CA SER A 15 7.14 -4.56 -4.85
C SER A 15 7.08 -5.36 -6.16
N ARG A 16 7.11 -4.65 -7.30
CA ARG A 16 7.29 -5.27 -8.62
C ARG A 16 8.71 -5.82 -8.69
N GLY A 17 8.96 -6.95 -8.04
CA GLY A 17 10.19 -7.70 -8.19
C GLY A 17 10.34 -8.12 -9.64
N THR A 18 11.53 -7.92 -10.20
CA THR A 18 11.89 -8.32 -11.57
C THR A 18 11.99 -9.84 -11.74
N GLN A 19 11.98 -10.58 -10.63
CA GLN A 19 12.06 -12.04 -10.63
C GLN A 19 10.68 -12.62 -10.31
N LYS A 20 10.16 -13.50 -11.20
CA LYS A 20 8.93 -14.24 -10.94
C LYS A 20 9.13 -15.15 -9.74
N VAL A 21 8.31 -14.97 -8.72
CA VAL A 21 8.23 -15.84 -7.56
C VAL A 21 6.98 -16.70 -7.69
N GLU A 22 7.21 -17.98 -7.93
CA GLU A 22 6.13 -18.93 -8.09
C GLU A 22 5.62 -19.41 -6.73
N VAL A 23 4.30 -19.60 -6.66
CA VAL A 23 3.66 -20.32 -5.54
C VAL A 23 4.13 -21.78 -5.62
N PRO A 24 4.55 -22.41 -4.51
CA PRO A 24 4.92 -23.82 -4.51
C PRO A 24 3.84 -24.69 -5.16
N PRO A 25 4.19 -25.64 -6.04
CA PRO A 25 3.21 -26.38 -6.85
C PRO A 25 2.07 -26.99 -6.06
N ASP A 26 2.37 -27.58 -4.89
CA ASP A 26 1.35 -28.20 -4.03
C ASP A 26 0.31 -27.18 -3.54
N LEU A 27 0.77 -26.01 -3.10
CA LEU A 27 -0.10 -24.94 -2.62
C LEU A 27 -0.85 -24.26 -3.78
N TYR A 28 -0.21 -24.14 -4.95
CA TYR A 28 -0.85 -23.64 -6.16
C TYR A 28 -2.01 -24.56 -6.58
N ASN A 29 -1.76 -25.87 -6.61
CA ASN A 29 -2.78 -26.88 -6.92
C ASN A 29 -3.92 -26.88 -5.89
N GLU A 30 -3.60 -26.76 -4.60
CA GLU A 30 -4.59 -26.64 -3.52
C GLU A 30 -5.48 -25.41 -3.72
N ILE A 31 -4.88 -24.25 -4.00
CA ILE A 31 -5.60 -22.99 -4.25
C ILE A 31 -6.52 -23.10 -5.47
N ILE A 32 -6.04 -23.67 -6.58
CA ILE A 32 -6.85 -23.83 -7.79
C ILE A 32 -7.97 -24.84 -7.57
N TYR A 33 -7.65 -26.00 -7.01
CA TYR A 33 -8.61 -27.07 -6.80
C TYR A 33 -9.76 -26.62 -5.88
N HIS A 34 -9.47 -25.92 -4.79
CA HIS A 34 -10.49 -25.52 -3.83
C HIS A 34 -11.27 -24.26 -4.21
N PHE A 35 -10.66 -23.36 -4.99
CA PHE A 35 -11.22 -22.02 -5.21
C PHE A 35 -11.49 -21.66 -6.67
N GLY A 36 -10.86 -22.34 -7.65
CA GLY A 36 -11.03 -22.03 -9.07
C GLY A 36 -10.65 -20.60 -9.44
N VAL A 37 -9.59 -20.09 -8.80
CA VAL A 37 -9.07 -18.71 -8.94
C VAL A 37 -8.14 -18.53 -10.12
N ASP A 38 -7.71 -19.61 -10.77
CA ASP A 38 -6.86 -19.64 -11.98
C ASP A 38 -7.45 -18.82 -13.15
N ARG A 39 -8.78 -18.72 -13.19
CA ARG A 39 -9.48 -17.93 -14.21
C ARG A 39 -9.71 -16.46 -13.81
N VAL A 40 -9.42 -16.10 -12.55
CA VAL A 40 -9.72 -14.76 -11.99
C VAL A 40 -8.43 -13.98 -11.69
N LEU A 41 -7.40 -14.67 -11.20
CA LEU A 41 -6.11 -14.10 -10.86
C LEU A 41 -5.15 -14.31 -12.02
N SER A 42 -4.46 -13.25 -12.44
CA SER A 42 -3.43 -13.31 -13.45
C SER A 42 -2.10 -13.80 -12.85
N SER A 43 -1.11 -13.99 -13.71
CA SER A 43 0.27 -14.25 -13.28
C SER A 43 0.81 -13.18 -12.32
N HIS A 44 0.32 -11.94 -12.42
CA HIS A 44 0.72 -10.87 -11.50
C HIS A 44 0.26 -11.14 -10.07
N GLU A 45 -1.01 -11.49 -9.86
CA GLU A 45 -1.53 -11.78 -8.52
C GLU A 45 -0.91 -13.06 -7.94
N PHE A 46 -0.68 -14.09 -8.75
CA PHE A 46 0.02 -15.30 -8.29
C PHE A 46 1.47 -15.01 -7.88
N ASN A 47 2.16 -14.12 -8.60
CA ASN A 47 3.49 -13.67 -8.20
C ASN A 47 3.44 -12.99 -6.81
N MET A 48 2.46 -12.14 -6.55
CA MET A 48 2.27 -11.52 -5.24
C MET A 48 2.00 -12.54 -4.11
N LEU A 49 1.30 -13.65 -4.41
CA LEU A 49 1.10 -14.75 -3.45
C LEU A 49 2.41 -15.51 -3.19
N GLY A 50 3.18 -15.80 -4.23
CA GLY A 50 4.50 -16.42 -4.10
C GLY A 50 5.43 -15.58 -3.21
N GLU A 51 5.41 -14.26 -3.40
CA GLU A 51 6.19 -13.34 -2.58
C GLU A 51 5.75 -13.31 -1.12
N HIS A 52 4.44 -13.37 -0.88
CA HIS A 52 3.86 -13.51 0.45
C HIS A 52 4.34 -14.80 1.13
N ILE A 53 4.34 -15.94 0.42
CA ILE A 53 4.79 -17.23 0.94
C ILE A 53 6.28 -17.22 1.30
N LYS A 54 7.15 -16.68 0.43
CA LYS A 54 8.59 -16.56 0.71
C LYS A 54 8.87 -15.74 1.96
N ILE A 55 8.12 -14.65 2.15
CA ILE A 55 8.23 -13.79 3.33
C ILE A 55 7.84 -14.57 4.60
N LEU A 56 6.75 -15.35 4.54
CA LEU A 56 6.32 -16.17 5.67
C LEU A 56 7.31 -17.28 6.00
N GLN A 57 7.82 -17.99 5.00
CA GLN A 57 8.74 -19.13 5.18
C GLN A 57 10.13 -18.74 5.74
N GLY A 58 10.37 -17.46 6.01
CA GLY A 58 11.67 -16.94 6.42
C GLY A 58 12.60 -16.93 5.22
N LEU A 59 12.71 -15.76 4.57
CA LEU A 59 13.60 -15.49 3.44
C LEU A 59 14.93 -16.26 3.58
N THR A 60 15.18 -17.26 2.73
CA THR A 60 16.51 -17.87 2.63
C THR A 60 17.46 -16.84 2.03
N ALA A 61 18.74 -16.88 2.43
CA ALA A 61 19.74 -15.86 2.10
C ALA A 61 19.83 -15.48 0.61
N THR A 62 19.52 -16.42 -0.29
CA THR A 62 19.50 -16.24 -1.75
C THR A 62 18.33 -15.39 -2.28
N SER A 63 17.30 -15.12 -1.47
CA SER A 63 16.13 -14.30 -1.84
C SER A 63 16.22 -12.83 -1.38
N ILE A 64 17.33 -12.46 -0.73
CA ILE A 64 17.53 -11.19 -0.05
C ILE A 64 17.99 -10.07 -1.02
N GLU A 65 18.78 -10.40 -2.04
CA GLU A 65 19.41 -9.38 -2.91
C GLU A 65 18.41 -8.57 -3.76
N THR A 66 17.19 -9.06 -3.97
CA THR A 66 16.20 -8.41 -4.86
C THR A 66 15.15 -7.56 -4.15
N LYS A 67 15.15 -7.50 -2.81
CA LYS A 67 14.07 -6.85 -2.01
C LYS A 67 14.51 -5.78 -1.04
N TYR A 68 15.73 -5.27 -1.18
CA TYR A 68 16.19 -4.14 -0.39
C TYR A 68 15.27 -2.93 -0.54
N LEU A 69 14.55 -2.57 0.53
CA LEU A 69 13.73 -1.37 0.57
C LEU A 69 14.64 -0.17 0.74
N HIS A 70 14.90 0.52 -0.37
CA HIS A 70 15.67 1.77 -0.32
C HIS A 70 15.04 2.75 0.69
N PRO A 71 15.89 3.46 1.46
CA PRO A 71 15.44 4.49 2.38
C PRO A 71 14.50 5.49 1.70
N LYS A 72 13.48 5.93 2.43
CA LYS A 72 12.56 6.97 1.95
C LYS A 72 13.36 8.23 1.63
N LYS A 73 13.21 8.74 0.41
CA LYS A 73 13.66 10.07 0.04
C LYS A 73 12.61 11.08 0.51
N ASP A 74 13.08 12.27 0.89
CA ASP A 74 12.21 13.40 1.15
C ASP A 74 11.70 13.93 -0.19
N MET A 75 10.39 13.84 -0.42
CA MET A 75 9.75 14.32 -1.65
C MET A 75 9.41 15.81 -1.57
N LEU A 76 9.69 16.47 -0.44
CA LEU A 76 9.39 17.88 -0.18
C LEU A 76 7.89 18.20 -0.23
N LEU A 77 7.05 17.19 -0.02
CA LEU A 77 5.59 17.31 -0.14
C LEU A 77 4.92 17.59 1.20
N TYR A 78 5.57 17.20 2.30
CA TYR A 78 4.96 17.24 3.62
C TYR A 78 5.83 17.91 4.69
N VAL A 79 5.15 18.49 5.68
CA VAL A 79 5.82 19.14 6.82
C VAL A 79 6.57 18.13 7.66
N PHE A 80 5.91 17.06 8.09
CA PHE A 80 6.49 15.96 8.87
C PHE A 80 6.90 14.81 7.95
N GLU A 81 7.68 15.12 6.92
CA GLU A 81 8.25 14.09 6.07
C GLU A 81 9.47 13.49 6.78
N HIS A 82 9.44 12.18 7.02
CA HIS A 82 10.50 11.47 7.70
C HIS A 82 11.29 10.64 6.68
N PRO A 83 12.32 11.21 6.04
CA PRO A 83 13.23 10.43 5.20
C PRO A 83 13.98 9.41 6.05
N GLY A 84 14.44 8.35 5.41
CA GLY A 84 15.22 7.29 6.05
C GLY A 84 14.61 5.90 5.93
N ALA A 85 15.31 4.93 6.53
CA ALA A 85 14.96 3.52 6.46
C ALA A 85 13.58 3.23 7.08
N TYR A 86 12.87 2.26 6.48
CA TYR A 86 11.65 1.71 7.05
C TYR A 86 11.95 1.05 8.41
N LYS A 87 10.96 1.04 9.30
CA LYS A 87 11.15 0.60 10.68
C LYS A 87 10.46 -0.73 10.95
N TYR A 88 11.12 -1.57 11.74
CA TYR A 88 10.50 -2.70 12.42
C TYR A 88 10.47 -2.46 13.95
N HIS A 89 9.64 -3.20 14.66
CA HIS A 89 9.40 -3.02 16.09
C HIS A 89 9.65 -4.34 16.82
N LEU A 90 10.12 -4.29 18.06
CA LEU A 90 10.39 -5.49 18.87
C LEU A 90 9.22 -5.89 19.77
N PHE A 91 8.28 -4.96 19.99
CA PHE A 91 7.19 -5.12 20.92
C PHE A 91 5.84 -4.82 20.24
N GLU A 92 4.86 -5.69 20.44
CA GLU A 92 3.47 -5.56 19.96
C GLU A 92 2.81 -4.26 20.45
N ASN A 93 3.21 -3.79 21.64
CA ASN A 93 2.67 -2.59 22.27
C ASN A 93 3.49 -1.31 21.99
N CYS A 94 4.36 -1.29 20.97
CA CYS A 94 5.11 -0.09 20.63
C CYS A 94 4.16 1.04 20.18
N LYS A 95 4.25 2.22 20.81
CA LYS A 95 3.42 3.40 20.47
C LYS A 95 3.47 3.80 19.00
N TYR A 96 4.59 3.56 18.32
CA TYR A 96 4.76 3.91 16.91
C TYR A 96 4.26 2.83 15.93
N LEU A 97 3.89 1.64 16.43
CA LEU A 97 3.41 0.54 15.58
C LEU A 97 1.96 0.77 15.10
N ASN A 98 1.13 1.41 15.92
CA ASN A 98 -0.31 1.57 15.69
C ASN A 98 -0.75 3.03 15.48
N ASN A 99 0.16 4.00 15.55
CA ASN A 99 -0.20 5.41 15.41
C ASN A 99 -0.51 5.76 13.96
N ASP A 100 -1.72 6.30 13.73
CA ASP A 100 -1.99 7.15 12.58
C ASP A 100 -1.30 8.49 12.78
N PHE A 101 -0.77 9.04 11.69
CA PHE A 101 -0.10 10.33 11.72
C PHE A 101 -0.86 11.31 10.84
N ASN A 102 -1.20 12.45 11.42
CA ASN A 102 -1.60 13.62 10.66
C ASN A 102 -0.34 14.22 10.06
N ASN A 103 -0.34 14.41 8.75
CA ASN A 103 0.69 15.19 8.09
C ASN A 103 0.05 16.38 7.38
N TYR A 104 0.90 17.33 7.03
CA TYR A 104 0.48 18.58 6.43
C TYR A 104 1.12 18.72 5.06
N LYS A 105 0.29 18.93 4.05
CA LYS A 105 0.75 19.16 2.69
C LYS A 105 1.40 20.54 2.63
N ILE A 106 2.61 20.58 2.08
CA ILE A 106 3.30 21.81 1.73
C ILE A 106 2.65 22.36 0.46
N PRO A 107 2.33 23.67 0.38
CA PRO A 107 1.83 24.30 -0.84
C PRO A 107 2.73 23.99 -2.03
N ASP A 108 2.13 23.66 -3.18
CA ASP A 108 2.90 23.20 -4.34
C ASP A 108 3.88 24.30 -4.79
N GLU A 109 3.51 25.57 -4.64
CA GLU A 109 4.33 26.73 -4.95
C GLU A 109 5.53 26.93 -4.00
N VAL A 110 5.46 26.37 -2.79
CA VAL A 110 6.60 26.30 -1.87
C VAL A 110 7.51 25.14 -2.28
N SER A 111 6.95 23.97 -2.57
CA SER A 111 7.69 22.78 -3.01
C SER A 111 8.44 23.00 -4.32
N ASP A 112 7.82 23.68 -5.29
CA ASP A 112 8.39 24.00 -6.61
C ASP A 112 9.62 24.91 -6.54
N ARG A 113 9.77 25.68 -5.46
CA ARG A 113 10.91 26.55 -5.22
C ARG A 113 12.10 25.85 -4.56
N GLY A 114 11.94 24.56 -4.24
CA GLY A 114 13.02 23.71 -3.79
C GLY A 114 13.24 23.66 -2.28
N ILE A 115 14.27 22.91 -1.91
CA ILE A 115 14.49 22.43 -0.54
C ILE A 115 14.69 23.53 0.51
N GLU A 116 15.28 24.66 0.13
CA GLU A 116 15.54 25.78 1.04
C GLU A 116 14.23 26.37 1.56
N LEU A 117 13.33 26.75 0.64
CA LEU A 117 12.04 27.34 1.01
C LEU A 117 11.12 26.33 1.71
N VAL A 118 11.20 25.06 1.33
CA VAL A 118 10.50 23.96 2.00
C VAL A 118 10.94 23.84 3.47
N ASN A 119 12.24 23.92 3.74
CA ASN A 119 12.75 23.86 5.11
C ASN A 119 12.36 25.11 5.91
N GLU A 120 12.36 26.28 5.29
CA GLU A 120 11.84 27.50 5.92
C GLU A 120 10.36 27.37 6.26
N TYR A 121 9.55 26.81 5.34
CA TYR A 121 8.13 26.53 5.60
C TYR A 121 7.93 25.55 6.75
N ARG A 122 8.70 24.46 6.79
CA ARG A 122 8.66 23.47 7.89
C ARG A 122 8.99 24.12 9.23
N ASN A 123 10.07 24.91 9.27
CA ASN A 123 10.49 25.62 10.47
C ASN A 123 9.44 26.64 10.91
N TRP A 124 8.88 27.42 9.99
CA TRP A 124 7.77 28.33 10.26
C TRP A 124 6.56 27.58 10.81
N PHE A 125 6.20 26.44 10.21
CA PHE A 125 5.06 25.64 10.63
C PHE A 125 5.22 25.14 12.07
N ILE A 126 6.38 24.56 12.38
CA ILE A 126 6.72 24.04 13.71
C ILE A 126 6.78 25.17 14.73
N LYS A 127 7.39 26.32 14.38
CA LYS A 127 7.49 27.48 15.26
C LYS A 127 6.13 28.07 15.66
N ASN A 128 5.13 27.95 14.78
CA ASN A 128 3.77 28.38 15.07
C ASN A 128 2.92 27.27 15.75
N GLU A 129 3.52 26.12 16.08
CA GLU A 129 2.87 25.00 16.79
C GLU A 129 1.58 24.51 16.13
N PHE A 130 1.49 24.62 14.79
CA PHE A 130 0.28 24.26 14.07
C PHE A 130 -0.06 22.77 14.19
N ASP A 131 0.92 21.90 14.47
CA ASP A 131 0.73 20.48 14.80
C ASP A 131 -0.13 20.24 16.05
N LYS A 132 -0.16 21.19 16.98
CA LYS A 132 -0.94 21.13 18.23
C LYS A 132 -2.33 21.73 18.10
N VAL A 133 -2.67 22.36 16.96
CA VAL A 133 -3.98 22.96 16.77
C VAL A 133 -5.01 21.86 16.51
N GLU A 134 -6.04 21.80 17.35
CA GLU A 134 -7.14 20.84 17.25
C GLU A 134 -8.45 21.52 16.83
N GLY A 135 -9.43 20.72 16.43
CA GLY A 135 -10.77 21.18 16.06
C GLY A 135 -10.93 21.61 14.59
N SER A 136 -12.17 21.98 14.24
CA SER A 136 -12.59 22.33 12.86
C SER A 136 -11.92 23.60 12.32
N GLU A 137 -11.44 24.49 13.19
CA GLU A 137 -10.79 25.75 12.81
C GLU A 137 -9.32 25.61 12.40
N ARG A 138 -8.74 24.42 12.58
CA ARG A 138 -7.31 24.17 12.34
C ARG A 138 -6.84 24.61 10.96
N VAL A 139 -7.58 24.23 9.92
CA VAL A 139 -7.24 24.61 8.53
C VAL A 139 -7.33 26.12 8.35
N ALA A 140 -8.41 26.73 8.83
CA ALA A 140 -8.61 28.18 8.70
C ALA A 140 -7.50 29.00 9.38
N LYS A 141 -7.05 28.58 10.58
CA LYS A 141 -5.95 29.25 11.30
C LYS A 141 -4.63 29.17 10.55
N ILE A 142 -4.29 27.98 10.03
CA ILE A 142 -3.05 27.76 9.26
C ILE A 142 -3.10 28.58 7.97
N THR A 143 -4.21 28.50 7.21
CA THR A 143 -4.41 29.23 5.96
C THR A 143 -4.34 30.74 6.17
N PHE A 144 -4.99 31.26 7.21
CA PHE A 144 -4.93 32.68 7.55
C PHE A 144 -3.51 33.14 7.85
N LYS A 145 -2.77 32.41 8.69
CA LYS A 145 -1.39 32.76 9.02
C LYS A 145 -0.45 32.63 7.83
N TYR A 146 -0.62 31.61 7.00
CA TYR A 146 0.14 31.50 5.75
C TYR A 146 -0.09 32.73 4.86
N ASN A 147 -1.36 33.07 4.59
CA ASN A 147 -1.73 34.17 3.70
C ASN A 147 -1.33 35.57 4.21
N THR A 148 -1.19 35.73 5.52
CA THR A 148 -0.87 37.01 6.16
C THR A 148 0.61 37.19 6.52
N SER A 149 1.38 36.10 6.63
CA SER A 149 2.79 36.16 7.06
C SER A 149 3.75 35.50 6.09
N PHE A 150 3.62 34.19 5.87
CA PHE A 150 4.58 33.42 5.07
C PHE A 150 4.49 33.77 3.57
N ALA A 151 3.28 33.78 3.00
CA ALA A 151 3.11 34.01 1.57
C ALA A 151 3.59 35.40 1.11
N PRO A 152 3.26 36.51 1.81
CA PRO A 152 3.79 37.83 1.45
C PRO A 152 5.32 37.92 1.55
N LEU A 153 5.93 37.34 2.59
CA LEU A 153 7.38 37.37 2.81
C LEU A 153 8.14 36.75 1.62
N HIS A 154 7.61 35.67 1.06
CA HIS A 154 8.22 34.95 -0.04
C HIS A 154 7.60 35.26 -1.40
N LYS A 155 6.67 36.22 -1.53
CA LYS A 155 5.96 36.50 -2.79
C LYS A 155 5.29 35.26 -3.39
N LEU A 156 4.56 34.52 -2.56
CA LEU A 156 3.81 33.32 -2.95
C LEU A 156 2.31 33.66 -3.12
N PRO A 157 1.57 32.88 -3.93
CA PRO A 157 0.12 33.04 -4.01
C PRO A 157 -0.54 32.68 -2.67
N ARG A 158 -1.75 33.21 -2.49
CA ARG A 158 -2.58 32.89 -1.33
C ARG A 158 -3.17 31.49 -1.48
N LEU A 159 -3.18 30.75 -0.39
CA LEU A 159 -3.95 29.52 -0.28
C LEU A 159 -5.44 29.83 -0.27
N SER A 160 -6.19 29.07 -1.06
CA SER A 160 -7.65 29.08 -1.06
C SER A 160 -8.20 28.37 0.18
N GLY A 161 -9.45 28.69 0.55
CA GLY A 161 -10.10 28.09 1.72
C GLY A 161 -10.37 26.58 1.60
N ASP A 162 -10.37 26.04 0.39
CA ASP A 162 -10.59 24.63 0.05
C ASP A 162 -9.29 23.83 -0.13
N TYR A 163 -8.12 24.45 0.08
CA TYR A 163 -6.85 23.75 -0.04
C TYR A 163 -6.75 22.58 0.95
N LYS A 164 -6.47 21.38 0.43
CA LYS A 164 -6.34 20.15 1.22
C LYS A 164 -5.01 20.11 1.98
N LEU A 165 -4.96 20.88 3.06
CA LEU A 165 -3.76 21.08 3.87
C LEU A 165 -3.45 19.89 4.80
N ILE A 166 -4.48 19.18 5.28
CA ILE A 166 -4.33 18.05 6.18
C ILE A 166 -4.53 16.75 5.42
N ILE A 167 -3.57 15.83 5.57
CA ILE A 167 -3.71 14.45 5.11
C ILE A 167 -3.57 13.48 6.28
N ASN A 168 -4.50 12.55 6.36
CA ASN A 168 -4.45 11.47 7.33
C ASN A 168 -3.68 10.31 6.69
N ILE A 169 -2.44 10.11 7.12
CA ILE A 169 -1.67 8.94 6.70
C ILE A 169 -2.11 7.78 7.59
N LYS A 170 -2.99 6.93 7.03
CA LYS A 170 -3.42 5.70 7.69
C LYS A 170 -2.25 4.72 7.78
N ASN A 171 -1.63 4.66 8.94
CA ASN A 171 -0.65 3.63 9.32
C ASN A 171 -1.32 2.51 10.13
N SER A 172 -2.55 2.74 10.63
CA SER A 172 -3.30 1.86 11.54
C SER A 172 -3.65 0.52 10.89
N THR A 173 -2.76 -0.44 11.09
CA THR A 173 -3.02 -1.78 11.61
C THR A 173 -1.69 -2.54 11.55
N TYR A 174 -1.22 -3.09 12.66
CA TYR A 174 -0.43 -4.32 12.57
C TYR A 174 -1.46 -5.45 12.42
N GLU A 175 -1.41 -6.22 11.35
CA GLU A 175 -2.21 -7.45 11.25
C GLU A 175 -1.63 -8.44 12.26
N ILE A 176 -2.08 -8.35 13.49
CA ILE A 176 -2.16 -9.53 14.33
C ILE A 176 -3.42 -10.22 13.87
N SER A 177 -3.29 -11.28 13.07
CA SER A 177 -4.38 -12.22 12.89
C SER A 177 -4.59 -13.00 14.20
N LYS A 178 -4.93 -12.30 15.29
CA LYS A 178 -5.61 -12.88 16.47
C LYS A 178 -7.09 -13.14 16.17
N GLN A 179 -7.52 -12.93 14.92
CA GLN A 179 -8.79 -13.47 14.46
C GLN A 179 -8.60 -14.96 14.23
N PHE A 180 -9.14 -15.76 15.14
CA PHE A 180 -9.55 -17.13 14.88
C PHE A 180 -10.55 -17.10 13.72
N TYR A 181 -10.06 -17.01 12.49
CA TYR A 181 -10.89 -17.27 11.33
C TYR A 181 -11.11 -18.77 11.28
N SER A 182 -12.38 -19.18 11.24
CA SER A 182 -12.70 -20.53 10.79
C SER A 182 -12.21 -20.65 9.33
N LEU A 183 -11.38 -21.66 9.05
CA LEU A 183 -10.91 -21.96 7.70
C LEU A 183 -12.09 -22.05 6.71
N MET A 184 -13.23 -22.60 7.16
CA MET A 184 -14.47 -22.64 6.38
C MET A 184 -14.95 -21.25 5.96
N ASN A 185 -14.92 -20.26 6.87
CA ASN A 185 -15.35 -18.89 6.56
C ASN A 185 -14.44 -18.22 5.52
N VAL A 186 -13.13 -18.49 5.54
CA VAL A 186 -12.19 -17.96 4.54
C VAL A 186 -12.47 -18.59 3.19
N GLN A 187 -12.64 -19.92 3.15
CA GLN A 187 -12.93 -20.66 1.93
C GLN A 187 -14.25 -20.20 1.27
N ASP A 188 -15.31 -20.03 2.07
CA ASP A 188 -16.62 -19.61 1.56
C ASP A 188 -16.61 -18.19 1.02
N LYS A 189 -15.86 -17.28 1.63
CA LYS A 189 -15.67 -15.93 1.09
C LYS A 189 -14.93 -15.94 -0.24
N ILE A 190 -13.85 -16.71 -0.36
CA ILE A 190 -13.11 -16.81 -1.62
C ILE A 190 -14.05 -17.33 -2.72
N ARG A 191 -14.79 -18.42 -2.46
CA ARG A 191 -15.76 -18.97 -3.41
C ARG A 191 -16.85 -17.96 -3.78
N LYS A 192 -17.35 -17.20 -2.80
CA LYS A 192 -18.31 -16.12 -3.05
C LYS A 192 -17.72 -15.06 -3.98
N PHE A 193 -16.52 -14.56 -3.71
CA PHE A 193 -15.90 -13.54 -4.56
C PHE A 193 -15.56 -14.05 -5.96
N VAL A 194 -15.14 -15.31 -6.11
CA VAL A 194 -14.95 -15.94 -7.43
C VAL A 194 -16.27 -16.05 -8.18
N LYS A 195 -17.36 -16.42 -7.49
CA LYS A 195 -18.71 -16.44 -8.08
C LYS A 195 -19.15 -15.02 -8.50
N ASP A 196 -18.97 -14.04 -7.62
CA ASP A 196 -19.29 -12.64 -7.90
C ASP A 196 -18.52 -12.14 -9.13
N TYR A 197 -17.23 -12.47 -9.26
CA TYR A 197 -16.43 -12.14 -10.44
C TYR A 197 -17.05 -12.73 -11.72
N ARG A 198 -17.36 -14.03 -11.73
CA ARG A 198 -17.96 -14.72 -12.89
C ARG A 198 -19.35 -14.18 -13.24
N THR A 199 -20.15 -13.80 -12.25
CA THR A 199 -21.47 -13.21 -12.47
C THR A 199 -21.37 -11.82 -13.07
N ASN A 200 -20.42 -10.99 -12.62
CA ASN A 200 -20.22 -9.64 -13.15
C ASN A 200 -19.59 -9.63 -14.54
N PHE A 201 -18.74 -10.60 -14.84
CA PHE A 201 -17.99 -10.69 -16.10
C PHE A 201 -18.32 -11.98 -16.85
N ASN A 202 -19.60 -12.26 -17.06
CA ASN A 202 -20.05 -13.52 -17.66
C ASN A 202 -19.76 -13.65 -19.18
N ASN A 203 -19.50 -12.54 -19.86
CA ASN A 203 -19.15 -12.52 -21.27
C ASN A 203 -17.66 -12.86 -21.45
N ARG A 204 -17.32 -13.82 -22.32
CA ARG A 204 -15.94 -14.29 -22.54
C ARG A 204 -14.95 -13.18 -22.90
N THR A 205 -15.35 -12.24 -23.76
CA THR A 205 -14.49 -11.11 -24.15
C THR A 205 -14.22 -10.19 -22.97
N ILE A 206 -15.26 -9.85 -22.21
CA ILE A 206 -15.12 -9.01 -21.01
C ILE A 206 -14.30 -9.72 -19.94
N PHE A 207 -14.57 -11.01 -19.72
CA PHE A 207 -13.84 -11.84 -18.78
C PHE A 207 -12.33 -11.84 -19.06
N ASN A 208 -11.94 -12.08 -20.32
CA ASN A 208 -10.54 -12.06 -20.73
C ASN A 208 -9.92 -10.66 -20.60
N LEU A 209 -10.67 -9.59 -20.91
CA LEU A 209 -10.21 -8.22 -20.73
C LEU A 209 -9.94 -7.89 -19.25
N MET A 210 -10.72 -8.44 -18.33
CA MET A 210 -10.54 -8.17 -16.90
C MET A 210 -9.25 -8.77 -16.33
N GLU A 211 -8.57 -9.69 -17.03
CA GLU A 211 -7.21 -10.11 -16.68
C GLU A 211 -6.26 -8.90 -16.67
N PHE A 212 -6.48 -7.97 -17.58
CA PHE A 212 -5.68 -6.76 -17.81
C PHE A 212 -6.16 -5.54 -17.01
N SER A 213 -7.05 -5.73 -16.03
CA SER A 213 -7.56 -4.65 -15.19
C SER A 213 -6.47 -3.89 -14.42
N TYR A 214 -5.26 -4.46 -14.31
CA TYR A 214 -4.11 -3.79 -13.69
C TYR A 214 -3.61 -2.55 -14.45
N TYR A 215 -4.01 -2.36 -15.73
CA TYR A 215 -3.76 -1.14 -16.51
C TYR A 215 -4.66 0.04 -16.11
N GLU A 216 -5.54 -0.09 -15.10
CA GLU A 216 -6.52 0.95 -14.72
C GLU A 216 -5.91 2.35 -14.54
N ASN A 217 -4.67 2.43 -14.05
CA ASN A 217 -3.99 3.70 -13.77
C ASN A 217 -3.05 4.15 -14.90
N ASP A 218 -2.98 3.40 -16.00
CA ASP A 218 -2.12 3.73 -17.13
C ASP A 218 -2.77 4.80 -18.02
N PRO A 219 -1.98 5.56 -18.80
CA PRO A 219 -2.51 6.52 -19.75
C PRO A 219 -3.53 5.90 -20.72
N LYS A 220 -4.59 6.64 -21.02
CA LYS A 220 -5.71 6.21 -21.89
C LYS A 220 -5.26 5.56 -23.20
N TYR A 221 -4.26 6.13 -23.87
CA TYR A 221 -3.77 5.58 -25.15
C TYR A 221 -3.15 4.18 -25.01
N ILE A 222 -2.50 3.88 -23.87
CA ILE A 222 -1.94 2.54 -23.57
C ILE A 222 -3.08 1.54 -23.39
N ILE A 223 -4.11 1.94 -22.64
CA ILE A 223 -5.29 1.11 -22.40
C ILE A 223 -6.00 0.83 -23.72
N GLU A 224 -6.22 1.86 -24.55
CA GLU A 224 -6.87 1.72 -25.85
C GLU A 224 -6.10 0.77 -26.77
N GLN A 225 -4.79 0.95 -26.88
CA GLN A 225 -3.93 0.05 -27.66
C GLN A 225 -4.04 -1.40 -27.17
N LYS A 226 -3.93 -1.64 -25.86
CA LYS A 226 -3.98 -2.99 -25.29
C LYS A 226 -5.32 -3.67 -25.51
N VAL A 227 -6.42 -2.94 -25.36
CA VAL A 227 -7.77 -3.47 -25.58
C VAL A 227 -7.99 -3.81 -27.05
N SER A 228 -7.53 -2.97 -27.97
CA SER A 228 -7.60 -3.24 -29.41
C SER A 228 -6.83 -4.51 -29.78
N GLU A 229 -5.61 -4.69 -29.25
CA GLU A 229 -4.80 -5.91 -29.46
C GLU A 229 -5.52 -7.20 -29.00
N LEU A 230 -6.31 -7.12 -27.93
CA LEU A 230 -6.98 -8.27 -27.32
C LEU A 230 -8.39 -8.52 -27.88
N THR A 231 -8.99 -7.52 -28.53
CA THR A 231 -10.37 -7.56 -29.00
C THR A 231 -10.49 -7.07 -30.43
N SER A 232 -10.79 -5.79 -30.63
CA SER A 232 -10.89 -5.11 -31.92
C SER A 232 -10.82 -3.60 -31.74
N ASP A 233 -10.40 -2.88 -32.77
CA ASP A 233 -10.26 -1.41 -32.76
C ASP A 233 -11.58 -0.67 -32.51
N VAL A 234 -12.72 -1.31 -32.79
CA VAL A 234 -14.06 -0.75 -32.60
C VAL A 234 -14.66 -1.08 -31.22
N PHE A 235 -14.00 -1.93 -30.42
CA PHE A 235 -14.55 -2.41 -29.16
C PHE A 235 -14.85 -1.25 -28.20
N ILE A 236 -13.87 -0.37 -27.96
CA ILE A 236 -14.03 0.75 -27.02
C ILE A 236 -15.11 1.71 -27.49
N LYS A 237 -15.21 1.93 -28.81
CA LYS A 237 -16.25 2.78 -29.40
C LYS A 237 -17.65 2.23 -29.10
N ASN A 238 -17.82 0.91 -29.14
CA ASN A 238 -19.11 0.25 -28.90
C ASN A 238 -19.40 0.00 -27.41
N TYR A 239 -18.38 -0.32 -26.63
CA TYR A 239 -18.49 -0.69 -25.22
C TYR A 239 -18.52 0.53 -24.29
N GLY A 240 -17.83 1.60 -24.68
CA GLY A 240 -17.63 2.80 -23.88
C GLY A 240 -16.40 2.71 -22.97
N TYR A 241 -15.50 3.68 -23.10
CA TYR A 241 -14.29 3.76 -22.28
C TYR A 241 -14.60 3.87 -20.78
N GLU A 242 -15.55 4.75 -20.40
CA GLU A 242 -15.95 4.91 -18.99
C GLU A 242 -16.50 3.62 -18.38
N LYS A 243 -17.28 2.86 -19.17
CA LYS A 243 -17.80 1.57 -18.75
C LYS A 243 -16.66 0.57 -18.52
N LEU A 244 -15.71 0.49 -19.45
CA LEU A 244 -14.50 -0.34 -19.32
C LEU A 244 -13.73 -0.01 -18.04
N MET A 245 -13.51 1.29 -17.75
CA MET A 245 -12.80 1.71 -16.53
C MET A 245 -13.55 1.34 -15.25
N ASN A 246 -14.89 1.43 -15.26
CA ASN A 246 -15.69 0.98 -14.13
C ASN A 246 -15.61 -0.54 -13.93
N ASP A 247 -15.58 -1.31 -15.02
CA ASP A 247 -15.39 -2.75 -14.94
C ASP A 247 -13.98 -3.11 -14.44
N PHE A 248 -12.94 -2.40 -14.88
CA PHE A 248 -11.57 -2.57 -14.37
C PHE A 248 -11.49 -2.33 -12.87
N ARG A 249 -12.07 -1.22 -12.38
CA ARG A 249 -12.16 -0.91 -10.94
C ARG A 249 -12.82 -2.05 -10.17
N LYS A 250 -13.96 -2.52 -10.68
CA LYS A 250 -14.74 -3.59 -10.04
C LYS A 250 -13.98 -4.92 -10.04
N ALA A 251 -13.32 -5.27 -11.14
CA ALA A 251 -12.46 -6.44 -11.24
C ALA A 251 -11.31 -6.36 -10.23
N ASN A 252 -10.60 -5.24 -10.18
CA ASN A 252 -9.52 -5.00 -9.21
C ASN A 252 -10.00 -5.10 -7.76
N GLN A 253 -11.19 -4.56 -7.48
CA GLN A 253 -11.79 -4.63 -6.14
C GLN A 253 -12.10 -6.08 -5.73
N ILE A 254 -12.68 -6.89 -6.62
CA ILE A 254 -12.97 -8.30 -6.36
C ILE A 254 -11.67 -9.11 -6.22
N LYS A 255 -10.70 -8.93 -7.13
CA LYS A 255 -9.38 -9.57 -7.05
C LYS A 255 -8.67 -9.23 -5.74
N TYR A 256 -8.73 -7.98 -5.28
CA TYR A 256 -8.19 -7.57 -3.99
C TYR A 256 -8.82 -8.34 -2.82
N LEU A 257 -10.15 -8.51 -2.83
CA LEU A 257 -10.85 -9.27 -1.79
C LEU A 257 -10.47 -10.76 -1.81
N ILE A 258 -10.34 -11.37 -2.99
CA ILE A 258 -9.84 -12.74 -3.16
C ILE A 258 -8.42 -12.85 -2.61
N MET A 259 -7.52 -11.96 -3.03
CA MET A 259 -6.12 -11.93 -2.59
C MET A 259 -5.98 -11.78 -1.08
N LYS A 260 -6.82 -10.93 -0.46
CA LYS A 260 -6.84 -10.76 0.98
C LYS A 260 -7.17 -12.06 1.71
N GLU A 261 -8.23 -12.76 1.28
CA GLU A 261 -8.65 -14.01 1.91
C GLU A 261 -7.68 -15.16 1.58
N LEU A 262 -7.08 -15.19 0.38
CA LEU A 262 -6.03 -16.16 0.03
C LEU A 262 -4.78 -15.99 0.89
N LYS A 263 -4.34 -14.76 1.17
CA LYS A 263 -3.23 -14.51 2.10
C LYS A 263 -3.53 -15.06 3.50
N LEU A 264 -4.77 -14.88 3.99
CA LEU A 264 -5.20 -15.48 5.25
C LEU A 264 -5.16 -17.01 5.19
N PHE A 265 -5.71 -17.61 4.13
CA PHE A 265 -5.69 -19.06 3.92
C PHE A 265 -4.25 -19.61 3.95
N ILE A 266 -3.32 -18.96 3.24
CA ILE A 266 -1.90 -19.34 3.22
C ILE A 266 -1.28 -19.25 4.62
N ASN A 267 -1.58 -18.19 5.38
CA ASN A 267 -1.10 -18.06 6.76
C ASN A 267 -1.54 -19.25 7.63
N PHE A 268 -2.82 -19.64 7.55
CA PHE A 268 -3.33 -20.83 8.24
C PHE A 268 -2.64 -22.11 7.77
N ARG A 269 -2.59 -22.32 6.46
CA ARG A 269 -2.08 -23.54 5.83
C ARG A 269 -0.61 -23.81 6.15
N CYS A 270 0.18 -22.75 6.25
CA CYS A 270 1.60 -22.82 6.53
C CYS A 270 1.93 -22.66 8.04
N GLY A 271 0.93 -22.64 8.93
CA GLY A 271 1.14 -22.61 10.38
C GLY A 271 1.59 -21.25 10.94
N PHE A 272 1.47 -20.18 10.16
CA PHE A 272 1.82 -18.82 10.57
C PHE A 272 0.64 -18.17 11.29
N VAL A 273 0.50 -18.50 12.58
CA VAL A 273 -0.54 -17.93 13.46
C VAL A 273 -0.19 -16.48 13.89
N SER A 274 1.08 -16.09 13.75
CA SER A 274 1.59 -14.75 14.09
C SER A 274 2.58 -14.28 13.04
N ASN A 275 2.42 -13.05 12.54
CA ASN A 275 3.32 -12.35 11.62
C ASN A 275 4.67 -11.98 12.27
N ASN A 276 5.36 -12.97 12.85
CA ASN A 276 6.61 -12.82 13.57
C ASN A 276 7.78 -12.95 12.59
N PHE A 277 8.45 -11.84 12.31
CA PHE A 277 9.63 -11.83 11.45
C PHE A 277 10.91 -12.02 12.27
N SER A 278 11.92 -12.65 11.67
CA SER A 278 13.29 -12.58 12.18
C SER A 278 13.85 -11.17 11.97
N LYS A 279 14.63 -10.66 12.93
CA LYS A 279 15.26 -9.33 12.83
C LYS A 279 16.23 -9.31 11.64
N ASP A 280 17.07 -10.34 11.55
CA ASP A 280 18.10 -10.48 10.51
C ASP A 280 17.49 -10.42 9.11
N VAL A 281 16.33 -11.05 8.94
CA VAL A 281 15.58 -11.02 7.67
C VAL A 281 15.11 -9.60 7.35
N LEU A 282 14.54 -8.87 8.31
CA LEU A 282 14.07 -7.50 8.08
C LEU A 282 15.22 -6.53 7.83
N GLU A 283 16.34 -6.69 8.54
CA GLU A 283 17.55 -5.88 8.36
C GLU A 283 18.18 -6.10 6.99
N SER A 284 18.19 -7.35 6.52
CA SER A 284 18.63 -7.70 5.18
C SER A 284 17.77 -7.06 4.07
N CYS A 285 16.50 -6.75 4.37
CA CYS A 285 15.60 -5.99 3.49
C CYS A 285 15.74 -4.45 3.64
N GLY A 286 16.73 -3.95 4.38
CA GLY A 286 16.98 -2.52 4.56
C GLY A 286 16.09 -1.83 5.60
N LEU A 287 15.37 -2.60 6.43
CA LEU A 287 14.66 -2.05 7.59
C LEU A 287 15.61 -1.89 8.77
N VAL A 288 15.29 -0.97 9.68
CA VAL A 288 16.03 -0.79 10.93
C VAL A 288 15.09 -0.80 12.13
N CYS A 289 15.61 -1.17 13.31
CA CYS A 289 14.81 -1.18 14.52
C CYS A 289 14.26 0.22 14.84
N CYS A 290 13.00 0.28 15.26
CA CYS A 290 12.40 1.48 15.83
C CYS A 290 13.21 1.90 17.07
N LYS A 291 13.60 3.17 17.15
CA LYS A 291 14.43 3.69 18.24
C LYS A 291 13.82 3.42 19.62
N ALA A 292 12.52 3.67 19.81
CA ALA A 292 11.86 3.38 21.08
C ALA A 292 11.82 1.88 21.45
N CYS A 293 11.86 0.98 20.46
CA CYS A 293 12.01 -0.45 20.74
C CYS A 293 13.46 -0.81 21.07
N LEU A 294 14.43 -0.20 20.38
CA LEU A 294 15.85 -0.40 20.62
C LEU A 294 16.22 0.08 22.03
N ASP A 295 15.84 1.32 22.38
CA ASP A 295 16.12 1.93 23.68
C ASP A 295 15.56 1.08 24.84
N ARG A 296 14.32 0.55 24.68
CA ARG A 296 13.67 -0.33 25.66
C ARG A 296 14.34 -1.71 25.73
N PHE A 297 14.89 -2.21 24.63
CA PHE A 297 15.57 -3.50 24.58
C PHE A 297 16.96 -3.43 25.20
N GLU A 298 17.69 -2.33 24.98
CA GLU A 298 19.03 -2.08 25.53
C GLU A 298 19.00 -1.65 27.00
N ASN A 299 17.92 -0.97 27.42
CA ASN A 299 17.72 -0.53 28.81
C ASN A 299 16.42 -1.11 29.39
N PRO A 300 16.38 -2.43 29.68
CA PRO A 300 15.24 -3.03 30.36
C PRO A 300 15.17 -2.49 31.79
N ILE A 301 14.10 -1.76 32.09
CA ILE A 301 13.72 -1.35 33.45
C ILE A 301 13.19 -2.59 34.20
#